data_AF-A0A136KRN0-F1
#
_entry.id   AF-A0A136KRN0-F1
#
_cell.length_a   1.000
_cell.length_b   1.000
_cell.length_c   1.000
_cell.angle_alpha   90.00
_cell.angle_beta   90.00
_cell.angle_gamma   90.00
#
_symmetry.space_group_name_H-M   'P 1'
#
loop_
_entity.id
_entity.type
_entity.pdbx_description
1 polymer ?
#
loop_
_entity_poly.entity_id
_entity_poly.type
_entity_poly.pdbx_seq_one_letter_code
_entity_poly.pdbx_strand_id
1 'polypeptide(L)'
;MTEKVEYMFLKQLVEGLKDGSLQPAQAQEYARAFLKFEPFQNFEDAKAKMTTFAQQYPLFTTLQDYINAYHYEQKVDSVIQKMQEYIGQDKVEEAIQVAQSE
;
A
#
# COMPACT_ATOMS: atom_id res chain seq x y z
N MET A 1 -1.55 -1.92 -7.54
CA MET A 1 -1.88 -1.24 -6.27
C MET A 1 -3.15 -1.80 -5.65
N THR A 2 -4.30 -1.73 -6.32
CA THR A 2 -5.60 -2.27 -5.83
C THR A 2 -5.51 -3.73 -5.39
N GLU A 3 -5.00 -4.61 -6.25
CA GLU A 3 -4.81 -6.05 -5.95
C GLU A 3 -3.95 -6.30 -4.71
N LYS A 4 -2.96 -5.43 -4.46
CA LYS A 4 -2.05 -5.53 -3.31
C LYS A 4 -2.74 -5.09 -2.01
N VAL A 5 -3.56 -4.04 -2.04
CA VAL A 5 -4.34 -3.59 -0.87
C VAL A 5 -5.40 -4.64 -0.51
N GLU A 6 -6.10 -5.17 -1.52
CA GLU A 6 -7.06 -6.26 -1.35
C GLU A 6 -6.39 -7.51 -0.76
N TYR A 7 -5.26 -7.92 -1.31
CA TYR A 7 -4.49 -9.06 -0.79
C TYR A 7 -4.12 -8.88 0.69
N MET A 8 -3.63 -7.70 1.07
CA MET A 8 -3.25 -7.41 2.46
C MET A 8 -4.45 -7.42 3.39
N PHE A 9 -5.59 -6.86 2.96
CA PHE A 9 -6.84 -6.92 3.71
C PHE A 9 -7.28 -8.37 3.95
N LEU A 10 -7.31 -9.19 2.89
CA LEU A 10 -7.67 -10.60 2.98
C LEU A 10 -6.70 -11.39 3.87
N LYS A 11 -5.40 -11.09 3.80
CA LYS A 11 -4.39 -11.70 4.67
C LYS A 11 -4.70 -11.44 6.14
N GLN A 12 -4.96 -10.20 6.54
CA GLN A 12 -5.31 -9.86 7.91
C GLN A 12 -6.62 -10.52 8.37
N LEU A 13 -7.60 -10.61 7.48
CA LEU A 13 -8.85 -11.33 7.71
C LEU A 13 -8.61 -12.80 8.03
N VAL A 14 -7.78 -13.47 7.22
CA VAL A 14 -7.41 -14.88 7.40
C VAL A 14 -6.61 -15.09 8.69
N GLU A 15 -5.65 -14.21 8.98
CA GLU A 15 -4.85 -14.28 10.21
C GLU A 15 -5.74 -14.13 11.44
N GLY A 16 -6.62 -13.12 11.48
CA GLY A 16 -7.53 -12.90 12.59
C GLY A 16 -8.57 -14.01 12.79
N LEU A 17 -9.02 -14.64 11.70
CA LEU A 17 -9.90 -15.82 11.80
C LEU A 17 -9.14 -17.06 12.31
N LYS A 18 -7.87 -17.23 11.94
CA LYS A 18 -7.05 -18.37 12.35
C LYS A 18 -6.63 -18.30 13.81
N ASP A 19 -6.27 -17.12 14.30
CA ASP A 19 -5.85 -16.91 15.69
C ASP A 19 -7.02 -16.68 16.66
N GLY A 20 -8.24 -16.53 16.13
CA GLY A 20 -9.46 -16.36 16.91
C GLY A 20 -9.73 -14.93 17.40
N SER A 21 -8.86 -13.97 17.05
CA SER A 21 -9.07 -12.54 17.33
C SER A 21 -10.24 -11.94 16.55
N LEU A 22 -10.72 -12.65 15.52
CA LEU A 22 -11.82 -12.24 14.66
C LEU A 22 -12.85 -13.35 14.53
N GLN A 23 -14.10 -13.05 14.85
CA GLN A 23 -15.21 -13.99 14.67
C GLN A 23 -15.75 -13.96 13.24
N PRO A 24 -16.32 -15.06 12.71
CA PRO A 24 -16.85 -15.10 11.33
C PRO A 24 -17.85 -13.99 11.00
N ALA A 25 -18.69 -13.59 11.96
CA ALA A 25 -19.64 -12.50 11.76
C ALA A 25 -18.94 -11.13 11.59
N GLN A 26 -17.89 -10.87 12.39
CA GLN A 26 -17.09 -9.65 12.27
C GLN A 26 -16.32 -9.64 10.95
N ALA A 27 -15.79 -10.79 10.53
CA ALA A 27 -15.11 -10.94 9.25
C ALA A 27 -16.01 -10.56 8.07
N GLN A 28 -17.26 -11.02 8.09
CA GLN A 28 -18.25 -10.67 7.08
C GLN A 28 -18.59 -9.17 7.08
N GLU A 29 -18.70 -8.57 8.26
CA GLU A 29 -18.93 -7.13 8.39
C GLU A 29 -17.77 -6.33 7.78
N TYR A 30 -16.53 -6.67 8.13
CA TYR A 30 -15.34 -5.99 7.64
C TYR A 30 -15.17 -6.15 6.12
N ALA A 31 -15.43 -7.34 5.58
CA ALA A 31 -15.42 -7.58 4.13
C ALA A 31 -16.45 -6.71 3.40
N ARG A 32 -17.68 -6.63 3.92
CA ARG A 32 -18.72 -5.77 3.34
C ARG A 32 -18.38 -4.28 3.46
N ALA A 33 -17.74 -3.88 4.55
CA ALA A 33 -17.29 -2.51 4.74
C ALA A 33 -16.18 -2.16 3.75
N PHE A 34 -15.18 -3.03 3.57
CA PHE A 34 -14.08 -2.85 2.64
C PHE A 34 -14.56 -2.66 1.20
N LEU A 35 -15.51 -3.50 0.74
CA LEU A 35 -16.09 -3.41 -0.61
C LEU A 35 -16.76 -2.06 -0.91
N LYS A 36 -17.18 -1.29 0.10
CA LYS A 36 -17.74 0.06 -0.09
C LYS A 36 -16.69 1.11 -0.44
N PHE A 37 -15.41 0.83 -0.17
CA PHE A 37 -14.31 1.74 -0.49
C PHE A 37 -13.78 1.49 -1.91
N GLU A 38 -14.08 0.35 -2.52
CA GLU A 38 -13.74 0.07 -3.91
C GLU A 38 -14.69 0.74 -4.91
N PRO A 39 -14.22 1.06 -6.14
CA PRO A 39 -12.85 0.90 -6.63
C PRO A 39 -11.91 2.03 -6.14
N PHE A 40 -10.60 1.75 -6.11
CA PHE A 40 -9.56 2.77 -5.87
C PHE A 40 -9.16 3.44 -7.19
N GLN A 41 -9.30 4.76 -7.28
CA GLN A 41 -9.04 5.51 -8.51
C GLN A 41 -7.56 5.80 -8.74
N ASN A 42 -6.84 6.12 -7.67
CA ASN A 42 -5.41 6.43 -7.68
C ASN A 42 -4.84 6.24 -6.27
N PHE A 43 -3.56 6.54 -6.10
CA PHE A 43 -2.87 6.40 -4.82
C PHE A 43 -3.49 7.25 -3.70
N GLU A 44 -3.75 8.53 -3.94
CA GLU A 44 -4.30 9.43 -2.92
C GLU A 44 -5.72 9.01 -2.50
N ASP A 45 -6.53 8.55 -3.46
CA ASP A 45 -7.85 7.96 -3.18
C ASP A 45 -7.74 6.70 -2.32
N ALA A 46 -6.84 5.77 -2.66
CA ALA A 46 -6.61 4.57 -1.87
C ALA A 46 -6.12 4.89 -0.45
N LYS A 47 -5.19 5.84 -0.32
CA LYS A 47 -4.66 6.31 0.95
C LYS A 47 -5.73 6.93 1.83
N ALA A 48 -6.54 7.83 1.27
CA ALA A 48 -7.63 8.46 2.01
C ALA A 48 -8.66 7.42 2.48
N LYS A 49 -9.11 6.55 1.58
CA LYS A 49 -10.09 5.50 1.86
C LYS A 49 -9.60 4.50 2.91
N MET A 50 -8.37 4.02 2.81
CA MET A 50 -7.81 3.09 3.80
C MET A 50 -7.46 3.76 5.12
N THR A 51 -7.13 5.05 5.12
CA THR A 51 -7.03 5.81 6.38
C THR A 51 -8.38 5.86 7.08
N THR A 52 -9.47 6.17 6.36
CA THR A 52 -10.83 6.15 6.93
C THR A 52 -11.22 4.75 7.41
N PHE A 53 -10.91 3.70 6.63
CA PHE A 53 -11.19 2.32 7.00
C PHE A 53 -10.44 1.90 8.28
N ALA A 54 -9.14 2.18 8.36
CA ALA A 54 -8.31 1.87 9.53
C ALA A 54 -8.71 2.65 10.79
N GLN A 55 -9.22 3.88 10.64
CA GLN A 55 -9.79 4.65 11.75
C GLN A 55 -11.07 4.02 12.31
N GLN A 56 -11.90 3.44 11.43
CA GLN A 56 -13.13 2.75 11.84
C GLN A 56 -12.86 1.33 12.37
N TYR A 57 -11.82 0.67 11.84
CA TYR A 57 -11.47 -0.71 12.16
C TYR A 57 -9.97 -0.80 12.52
N PRO A 58 -9.59 -0.55 13.79
CA PRO A 58 -8.19 -0.46 14.22
C PRO A 58 -7.35 -1.71 13.97
N LEU A 59 -7.97 -2.87 13.76
CA LEU A 59 -7.28 -4.11 13.38
C LEU A 59 -6.57 -3.99 12.01
N PHE A 60 -6.96 -3.04 11.17
CA PHE A 60 -6.44 -2.85 9.83
C PHE A 60 -5.50 -1.64 9.69
N THR A 61 -4.95 -1.12 10.78
CA THR A 61 -3.97 -0.02 10.75
C THR A 61 -2.74 -0.31 9.88
N THR A 62 -2.31 -1.57 9.81
CA THR A 62 -1.21 -1.99 8.92
C THR A 62 -1.52 -1.84 7.43
N LEU A 63 -2.80 -1.72 7.00
CA LEU A 63 -3.13 -1.39 5.61
C LEU A 63 -2.67 0.03 5.26
N GLN A 64 -2.76 0.96 6.21
CA GLN A 64 -2.30 2.33 6.03
C GLN A 64 -0.77 2.38 5.90
N ASP A 65 -0.06 1.68 6.78
CA ASP A 65 1.40 1.56 6.71
C ASP A 65 1.85 0.95 5.39
N TYR A 66 1.13 -0.07 4.91
CA TYR A 66 1.41 -0.71 3.63
C TYR A 66 1.26 0.25 2.44
N ILE A 67 0.18 1.03 2.40
CA ILE A 67 -0.02 2.01 1.32
C ILE A 67 1.09 3.05 1.31
N ASN A 68 1.48 3.55 2.49
CA ASN A 68 2.58 4.49 2.60
C ASN A 68 3.90 3.88 2.11
N ALA A 69 4.20 2.65 2.51
CA ALA A 69 5.41 1.93 2.08
C ALA A 69 5.40 1.67 0.57
N TYR A 70 4.29 1.20 0.00
CA TYR A 70 4.16 0.93 -1.42
C TYR A 70 4.38 2.20 -2.27
N HIS A 71 3.91 3.36 -1.80
CA HIS A 71 4.15 4.62 -2.48
C HIS A 71 5.62 5.04 -2.46
N TYR A 72 6.26 4.85 -1.30
CA TYR A 72 7.67 5.12 -1.15
C TYR A 72 8.49 4.21 -2.07
N GLU A 73 8.20 2.90 -2.10
CA GLU A 73 8.82 1.95 -3.03
C GLU A 73 8.63 2.37 -4.48
N GLN A 74 7.44 2.77 -4.91
CA GLN A 74 7.23 3.24 -6.29
C GLN A 74 8.03 4.50 -6.63
N LYS A 75 8.20 5.42 -5.67
CA LYS A 75 9.06 6.59 -5.87
C LYS A 75 10.53 6.19 -5.99
N VAL A 76 10.99 5.29 -5.13
CA VAL A 76 12.36 4.77 -5.15
C VAL A 76 12.63 4.01 -6.44
N ASP A 77 11.70 3.17 -6.92
CA ASP A 77 11.81 2.45 -8.19
C ASP A 77 11.95 3.41 -9.37
N SER A 78 11.19 4.50 -9.39
CA SER A 78 11.30 5.56 -10.40
C SER A 78 12.67 6.25 -10.37
N VAL A 79 13.19 6.53 -9.17
CA VAL A 79 14.55 7.07 -8.98
C VAL A 79 15.59 6.07 -9.48
N ILE A 80 15.47 4.78 -9.14
CA ILE A 80 16.38 3.72 -9.60
C ILE A 80 16.36 3.60 -11.13
N GLN A 81 15.19 3.67 -11.76
CA GLN A 81 15.08 3.65 -13.23
C GLN A 81 15.83 4.83 -13.86
N LYS A 82 15.65 6.05 -13.35
CA LYS A 82 16.41 7.22 -13.80
C LYS A 82 17.92 7.04 -13.59
N MET A 83 18.33 6.50 -12.44
CA MET A 83 19.75 6.21 -12.18
C MET A 83 20.31 5.22 -13.20
N GLN A 84 19.58 4.14 -13.50
CA GLN A 84 19.98 3.14 -14.50
C GLN A 84 20.12 3.75 -15.90
N GLU A 85 19.21 4.66 -16.29
CA GLU A 85 19.31 5.39 -17.56
C GLU A 85 20.56 6.27 -17.64
N TYR A 86 20.89 7.01 -16.56
CA TYR A 86 22.10 7.84 -16.50
C TYR A 86 23.38 6.99 -16.51
N ILE A 87 23.41 5.89 -15.75
CA ILE A 87 24.52 4.94 -15.77
C ILE A 87 24.72 4.35 -17.17
N GLY A 88 23.63 3.98 -17.86
CA GLY A 88 23.69 3.49 -19.24
C GLY A 88 24.22 4.51 -20.26
N GLN A 89 24.25 5.80 -19.90
CA GLN A 89 24.81 6.90 -20.67
C GLN A 89 26.22 7.33 -20.20
N ASP A 90 26.84 6.57 -19.28
CA ASP A 90 28.12 6.89 -18.64
C ASP A 90 28.09 8.21 -17.82
N LYS A 91 26.88 8.64 -17.42
CA LYS A 91 26.62 9.85 -16.61
C LYS A 91 26.48 9.51 -15.14
N VAL A 92 27.57 9.00 -14.56
CA VAL A 92 27.57 8.47 -13.18
C VAL A 92 27.31 9.56 -12.15
N GLU A 93 27.83 10.77 -12.34
CA GLU A 93 27.62 11.88 -11.39
C GLU A 93 26.13 12.30 -11.36
N GLU A 94 25.49 12.39 -12.53
CA GLU A 94 24.07 12.71 -12.64
C GLU A 94 23.19 11.60 -12.06
N ALA A 95 23.57 10.33 -12.23
CA ALA A 95 22.87 9.22 -11.59
C ALA A 95 22.87 9.37 -10.06
N ILE A 96 24.00 9.74 -9.46
CA ILE A 96 24.10 9.93 -8.00
C ILE A 96 23.33 11.17 -7.54
N GLN A 97 23.33 12.26 -8.33
CA GLN A 97 22.56 13.46 -8.00
C GLN A 97 21.06 13.21 -7.95
N VAL A 98 20.53 12.38 -8.85
CA VAL A 98 19.10 12.02 -8.89
C VAL A 98 18.63 11.35 -7.59
N ALA A 99 19.51 10.57 -6.94
CA ALA A 99 19.20 9.95 -5.65
C ALA A 99 19.14 10.94 -4.47
N GLN A 100 19.65 12.17 -4.65
CA GLN A 100 19.73 13.19 -3.59
C GLN A 100 18.66 14.29 -3.72
N SER A 101 17.95 14.33 -4.85
CA SER A 101 17.06 15.44 -5.22
C SER A 101 15.56 15.18 -5.04
N GLU A 102 15.14 13.96 -4.69
CA GLU A 102 13.73 13.55 -4.52
C GLU A 102 13.44 12.94 -3.14
#